data_AF-X1P5H4-F1
#
_entry.id   AF-X1P5H4-F1
#
_cell.length_a   1.000
_cell.length_b   1.000
_cell.length_c   1.000
_cell.angle_alpha   90.00
_cell.angle_beta   90.00
_cell.angle_gamma   90.00
#
_symmetry.space_group_name_H-M   'P 1'
#
loop_
_entity.id
_entity.type
_entity.pdbx_description
1 polymer ?
#
loop_
_entity_poly.entity_id
_entity_poly.type
_entity_poly.pdbx_seq_one_letter_code
_entity_poly.pdbx_strand_id
1 'polypeptide(L)'
;MKISKILFVEPPRNYWFVMGEYCPPPTTLLILAAFIEKELPDIEIEILDCQAERISWDGIEKHIESYDPSMVLTSGFTCNVYTCARTVEIAKKVNPDIVTVVGGIHFTSVPDESLVDFPEIDFIVRGEGEYTIVELIKSLNNGRKINNIKGLSFQNNGKIFHTPPRPLIKNLDKLPYPAYHLIEDYIKHYHFSMMAGRKTR
;
A
#
# COMPACT_ATOMS: atom_id res chain seq x y z
N MET A 1 -20.23 -3.14 -2.44
CA MET A 1 -19.28 -2.63 -1.42
C MET A 1 -18.82 -1.26 -1.87
N LYS A 2 -18.75 -0.27 -0.97
CA LYS A 2 -18.31 1.09 -1.27
C LYS A 2 -17.00 1.35 -0.54
N ILE A 3 -15.95 1.62 -1.28
CA ILE A 3 -14.68 2.13 -0.77
C ILE A 3 -14.89 3.58 -0.33
N SER A 4 -14.63 3.84 0.94
CA SER A 4 -14.80 5.15 1.58
C SER A 4 -13.67 5.49 2.56
N LYS A 5 -13.08 4.47 3.19
CA LYS A 5 -11.89 4.60 4.05
C LYS A 5 -10.78 3.70 3.53
N ILE A 6 -9.58 4.26 3.36
CA ILE A 6 -8.38 3.54 2.93
C ILE A 6 -7.33 3.68 4.02
N LEU A 7 -6.74 2.54 4.40
CA LEU A 7 -5.58 2.49 5.26
C LEU A 7 -4.37 2.06 4.45
N PHE A 8 -3.38 2.93 4.33
CA PHE A 8 -2.07 2.56 3.82
C PHE A 8 -1.25 2.05 5.00
N VAL A 9 -0.64 0.89 4.87
CA VAL A 9 0.21 0.33 5.91
C VAL A 9 1.62 0.20 5.38
N GLU A 10 2.57 0.82 6.08
CA GLU A 10 3.98 0.50 5.96
C GLU A 10 4.32 -0.48 7.10
N PRO A 11 4.51 -1.78 6.79
CA PRO A 11 4.56 -2.81 7.82
C PRO A 11 5.80 -2.72 8.74
N PRO A 12 5.76 -3.37 9.91
CA PRO A 12 6.93 -3.57 10.75
C PRO A 12 8.03 -4.30 9.99
N ARG A 13 9.25 -3.77 10.04
CA ARG A 13 10.44 -4.29 9.36
C ARG A 13 11.60 -4.35 10.33
N ASN A 14 12.33 -5.46 10.29
CA ASN A 14 13.58 -5.55 11.00
C ASN A 14 14.65 -4.71 10.29
N TYR A 15 15.48 -4.01 11.07
CA TYR A 15 16.63 -3.33 10.51
C TYR A 15 17.57 -4.38 9.90
N TRP A 16 17.97 -4.14 8.66
CA TRP A 16 18.97 -4.96 8.00
C TRP A 16 20.32 -4.74 8.70
N PHE A 17 20.95 -5.82 9.15
CA PHE A 17 22.21 -5.75 9.90
C PHE A 17 23.31 -4.98 9.14
N VAL A 18 23.26 -4.99 7.80
CA VAL A 18 24.19 -4.23 6.93
C VAL A 18 23.86 -2.74 6.87
N MET A 19 22.58 -2.37 6.89
CA MET A 19 22.13 -0.98 6.71
C MET A 19 21.93 -0.20 8.01
N GLY A 20 21.99 -0.89 9.16
CA GLY A 20 21.78 -0.26 10.47
C GLY A 20 20.38 0.33 10.66
N GLU A 21 20.23 1.20 11.65
CA GLU A 21 18.97 1.91 11.91
C GLU A 21 18.71 2.93 10.79
N TYR A 22 17.64 2.70 10.03
CA TYR A 22 17.17 3.52 8.92
C TYR A 22 15.64 3.50 8.88
N CYS A 23 15.02 4.67 8.91
CA CYS A 23 13.58 4.84 8.92
C CYS A 23 13.26 6.04 8.00
N PRO A 24 13.11 5.80 6.68
CA PRO A 24 12.73 6.84 5.75
C PRO A 24 11.20 7.04 5.80
N PRO A 25 10.69 8.19 5.37
CA PRO A 25 9.26 8.31 5.08
C PRO A 25 8.86 7.32 3.96
N PRO A 26 7.64 6.77 4.00
CA PRO A 26 7.15 5.81 3.01
C PRO A 26 6.68 6.55 1.76
N THR A 27 7.62 7.20 1.04
CA THR A 27 7.34 8.14 -0.05
C THR A 27 6.39 7.58 -1.11
N THR A 28 6.51 6.29 -1.45
CA THR A 28 5.61 5.63 -2.41
C THR A 28 4.15 5.66 -1.94
N LEU A 29 3.90 5.35 -0.66
CA LEU A 29 2.54 5.36 -0.11
C LEU A 29 2.01 6.80 -0.02
N LEU A 30 2.87 7.75 0.36
CA LEU A 30 2.50 9.18 0.45
C LEU A 30 2.13 9.79 -0.90
N ILE A 31 2.82 9.42 -1.98
CA ILE A 31 2.49 9.87 -3.35
C ILE A 31 1.17 9.26 -3.80
N LEU A 32 0.95 7.96 -3.55
CA LEU A 32 -0.30 7.29 -3.89
C LEU A 32 -1.49 7.89 -3.12
N ALA A 33 -1.33 8.13 -1.82
CA ALA A 33 -2.32 8.78 -0.98
C ALA A 33 -2.67 10.18 -1.50
N ALA A 34 -1.67 11.03 -1.76
CA ALA A 34 -1.87 12.36 -2.33
C ALA A 34 -2.59 12.31 -3.69
N PHE A 35 -2.25 11.33 -4.54
CA PHE A 35 -2.90 11.17 -5.84
C PHE A 35 -4.37 10.75 -5.70
N ILE A 36 -4.69 9.90 -4.73
CA ILE A 36 -6.07 9.50 -4.43
C ILE A 36 -6.84 10.68 -3.83
N GLU A 37 -6.31 11.42 -2.85
CA GLU A 37 -6.97 12.61 -2.28
C GLU A 37 -7.33 13.61 -3.38
N LYS A 38 -6.42 13.84 -4.33
CA LYS A 38 -6.62 14.74 -5.47
C LYS A 38 -7.74 14.28 -6.40
N GLU A 39 -7.79 12.99 -6.73
CA GLU A 39 -8.72 12.44 -7.72
C GLU A 39 -10.06 11.98 -7.13
N LEU A 40 -10.10 11.73 -5.83
CA LEU A 40 -11.19 11.14 -5.05
C LEU A 40 -11.28 11.79 -3.66
N PRO A 41 -11.71 13.07 -3.57
CA PRO A 41 -11.68 13.85 -2.32
C PRO A 41 -12.67 13.35 -1.25
N ASP A 42 -13.63 12.50 -1.60
CA ASP A 42 -14.60 11.93 -0.67
C ASP A 42 -14.08 10.67 0.06
N ILE A 43 -12.84 10.26 -0.22
CA ILE A 43 -12.21 9.10 0.41
C ILE A 43 -11.37 9.56 1.61
N GLU A 44 -11.66 9.01 2.78
CA GLU A 44 -10.84 9.16 3.97
C GLU A 44 -9.59 8.28 3.84
N ILE A 45 -8.42 8.87 4.06
CA ILE A 45 -7.14 8.19 3.92
C ILE A 45 -6.32 8.36 5.19
N GLU A 46 -5.69 7.27 5.61
CA GLU A 46 -4.71 7.28 6.69
C GLU A 46 -3.46 6.49 6.29
N ILE A 47 -2.30 6.93 6.77
CA ILE A 47 -1.03 6.20 6.64
C ILE A 47 -0.66 5.68 8.03
N LEU A 48 -0.50 4.37 8.15
CA LEU A 48 0.02 3.71 9.34
C LEU A 48 1.47 3.30 9.09
N ASP A 49 2.42 4.11 9.56
CA ASP A 49 3.83 3.79 9.48
C ASP A 49 4.31 3.07 10.73
N CYS A 50 4.29 1.74 10.67
CA CYS A 50 4.61 0.91 11.82
C CYS A 50 6.07 1.06 12.27
N GLN A 51 6.97 1.46 11.38
CA GLN A 51 8.37 1.70 11.72
C GLN A 51 8.56 3.01 12.46
N ALA A 52 7.95 4.08 11.95
CA ALA A 52 8.04 5.41 12.56
C ALA A 52 7.34 5.47 13.92
N GLU A 53 6.20 4.78 14.04
CA GLU A 53 5.36 4.79 15.24
C GLU A 53 5.64 3.62 16.20
N ARG A 54 6.51 2.68 15.81
CA ARG A 54 6.88 1.48 16.59
C ARG A 54 5.68 0.58 16.92
N ILE A 55 4.80 0.42 15.93
CA ILE A 55 3.59 -0.39 16.04
C ILE A 55 3.93 -1.85 15.76
N SER A 56 3.47 -2.75 16.63
CA SER A 56 3.62 -4.19 16.46
C SER A 56 2.51 -4.77 15.58
N TRP A 57 2.63 -6.05 15.22
CA TRP A 57 1.58 -6.76 14.48
C TRP A 57 0.21 -6.74 15.18
N ASP A 58 0.18 -6.92 16.50
CA ASP A 58 -1.05 -6.80 17.29
C ASP A 58 -1.59 -5.35 17.30
N GLY A 59 -0.68 -4.38 17.17
CA GLY A 59 -1.05 -2.97 17.02
C GLY A 59 -1.73 -2.70 15.68
N ILE A 60 -1.26 -3.32 14.59
CA ILE A 60 -1.92 -3.23 13.27
C ILE A 60 -3.34 -3.80 13.35
N GLU A 61 -3.50 -4.97 13.97
CA GLU A 61 -4.83 -5.61 14.12
C GLU A 61 -5.80 -4.67 14.84
N LYS A 62 -5.42 -4.15 16.01
CA LYS A 62 -6.23 -3.19 16.78
C LYS A 62 -6.51 -1.90 16.02
N HIS A 63 -5.54 -1.43 15.24
CA HIS A 63 -5.69 -0.22 14.44
C HIS A 63 -6.71 -0.42 13.32
N ILE A 64 -6.65 -1.55 12.62
CA ILE A 64 -7.65 -1.91 11.60
C ILE A 64 -9.04 -2.06 12.23
N GLU A 65 -9.15 -2.68 13.42
CA GLU A 65 -10.41 -2.78 14.17
C GLU A 65 -10.99 -1.40 14.54
N SER A 66 -10.14 -0.45 14.93
CA SER A 66 -10.55 0.89 15.35
C SER A 66 -10.89 1.80 14.17
N TYR A 67 -10.09 1.75 13.11
CA TYR A 67 -10.24 2.64 11.95
C TYR A 67 -11.34 2.17 10.99
N ASP A 68 -11.63 0.86 10.99
CA ASP A 68 -12.61 0.19 10.12
C ASP A 68 -12.45 0.54 8.63
N PRO A 69 -11.26 0.25 8.04
CA PRO A 69 -11.01 0.60 6.65
C PRO A 69 -11.79 -0.31 5.69
N SER A 70 -12.36 0.26 4.63
CA SER A 70 -12.94 -0.51 3.53
C SER A 70 -11.88 -1.10 2.59
N MET A 71 -10.65 -0.59 2.63
CA MET A 71 -9.52 -1.05 1.84
C MET A 71 -8.21 -0.88 2.61
N VAL A 72 -7.34 -1.89 2.53
CA VAL A 72 -5.96 -1.84 3.06
C VAL A 72 -4.98 -1.95 1.90
N LEU A 73 -4.03 -1.01 1.83
CA LEU A 73 -2.98 -0.99 0.81
C LEU A 73 -1.60 -1.08 1.45
N THR A 74 -0.76 -1.98 0.94
CA THR A 74 0.66 -2.05 1.31
C THR A 74 1.53 -2.16 0.06
N SER A 75 2.77 -1.71 0.16
CA SER A 75 3.75 -1.79 -0.95
C SER A 75 5.08 -2.28 -0.43
N GLY A 76 5.78 -3.08 -1.25
CA GLY A 76 7.01 -3.73 -0.81
C GLY A 76 8.05 -3.94 -1.89
N PHE A 77 9.31 -3.87 -1.46
CA PHE A 77 10.43 -4.50 -2.16
C PHE A 77 10.44 -6.02 -1.89
N THR A 78 11.24 -6.76 -2.65
CA THR A 78 11.33 -8.23 -2.54
C THR A 78 11.60 -8.72 -1.13
N CYS A 79 12.45 -8.03 -0.38
CA CYS A 79 12.75 -8.37 1.02
C CYS A 79 11.57 -8.19 1.99
N ASN A 80 10.51 -7.48 1.58
CA ASN A 80 9.40 -7.08 2.43
C ASN A 80 8.11 -7.83 2.07
N VAL A 81 8.14 -8.75 1.10
CA VAL A 81 6.95 -9.47 0.63
C VAL A 81 6.18 -10.11 1.78
N TYR A 82 6.85 -10.86 2.66
CA TYR A 82 6.19 -11.55 3.78
C TYR A 82 5.58 -10.57 4.78
N THR A 83 6.17 -9.39 4.97
CA THR A 83 5.60 -8.36 5.85
C THR A 83 4.36 -7.72 5.23
N CYS A 84 4.34 -7.53 3.91
CA CYS A 84 3.16 -7.08 3.17
C CYS A 84 2.05 -8.14 3.18
N ALA A 85 2.39 -9.40 2.91
CA ALA A 85 1.47 -10.53 2.94
C ALA A 85 0.81 -10.68 4.32
N ARG A 86 1.61 -10.63 5.39
CA ARG A 86 1.09 -10.69 6.77
C ARG A 86 0.15 -9.51 7.09
N THR A 87 0.40 -8.34 6.53
CA THR A 87 -0.47 -7.17 6.73
C THR A 87 -1.85 -7.39 6.11
N VAL A 88 -1.91 -7.90 4.88
CA VAL A 88 -3.20 -8.20 4.23
C VAL A 88 -3.89 -9.40 4.87
N GLU A 89 -3.14 -10.38 5.39
CA GLU A 89 -3.66 -11.47 6.20
C GLU A 89 -4.36 -10.96 7.47
N ILE A 90 -3.71 -10.07 8.22
CA ILE A 90 -4.30 -9.44 9.41
C ILE A 90 -5.56 -8.65 9.03
N ALA A 91 -5.52 -7.89 7.93
CA ALA A 91 -6.70 -7.16 7.45
C ALA A 91 -7.89 -8.09 7.18
N LYS A 92 -7.68 -9.19 6.45
CA LYS A 92 -8.72 -10.20 6.17
C LYS A 92 -9.19 -10.93 7.42
N LYS A 93 -8.30 -11.15 8.39
CA LYS A 93 -8.64 -11.77 9.69
C LYS A 93 -9.57 -10.87 10.51
N VAL A 94 -9.30 -9.56 10.54
CA VAL A 94 -10.16 -8.58 11.23
C VAL A 94 -11.52 -8.48 10.54
N ASN A 95 -11.52 -8.33 9.22
CA ASN A 95 -12.75 -8.28 8.45
C ASN A 95 -12.50 -8.82 7.02
N PRO A 96 -13.12 -9.95 6.62
CA PRO A 96 -12.90 -10.57 5.31
C PRO A 96 -13.39 -9.71 4.14
N ASP A 97 -14.29 -8.76 4.40
CA ASP A 97 -14.81 -7.85 3.39
C ASP A 97 -13.81 -6.76 3.01
N ILE A 98 -12.81 -6.46 3.84
CA ILE A 98 -11.79 -5.44 3.54
C ILE A 98 -11.11 -5.77 2.23
N VAL A 99 -11.09 -4.81 1.29
CA VAL A 99 -10.38 -5.00 0.03
C VAL A 99 -8.89 -4.85 0.25
N THR A 100 -8.11 -5.87 -0.06
CA THR A 100 -6.65 -5.85 0.09
C THR A 100 -5.97 -5.58 -1.23
N VAL A 101 -5.06 -4.60 -1.23
CA VAL A 101 -4.30 -4.21 -2.41
C VAL A 101 -2.82 -4.23 -2.08
N VAL A 102 -2.03 -4.90 -2.91
CA VAL A 102 -0.57 -4.81 -2.83
C VAL A 102 0.02 -4.21 -4.10
N GLY A 103 1.19 -3.61 -3.96
CA GLY A 103 1.95 -3.07 -5.09
C GLY A 103 3.45 -3.04 -4.81
N GLY A 104 4.20 -2.42 -5.71
CA GLY A 104 5.65 -2.37 -5.64
C GLY A 104 6.33 -3.41 -6.53
N ILE A 105 7.67 -3.35 -6.56
CA ILE A 105 8.45 -4.07 -7.56
C ILE A 105 8.32 -5.58 -7.44
N HIS A 106 8.21 -6.12 -6.22
CA HIS A 106 8.09 -7.56 -6.01
C HIS A 106 6.82 -8.11 -6.65
N PHE A 107 5.67 -7.59 -6.24
CA PHE A 107 4.36 -8.02 -6.75
C PHE A 107 4.18 -7.70 -8.24
N THR A 108 4.88 -6.69 -8.76
CA THR A 108 4.93 -6.42 -10.20
C THR A 108 5.69 -7.50 -10.96
N SER A 109 6.79 -8.00 -10.40
CA SER A 109 7.66 -9.00 -11.03
C SER A 109 7.14 -10.42 -10.96
N VAL A 110 6.47 -10.80 -9.86
CA VAL A 110 5.96 -12.16 -9.60
C VAL A 110 4.48 -12.15 -9.17
N PRO A 111 3.56 -11.59 -9.98
CA PRO A 111 2.16 -11.44 -9.59
C PRO A 111 1.44 -12.79 -9.45
N ASP A 112 1.80 -13.78 -10.26
CA ASP A 112 1.14 -15.08 -10.30
C ASP A 112 1.45 -15.84 -9.02
N GLU A 113 2.74 -15.96 -8.67
CA GLU A 113 3.22 -16.57 -7.44
C GLU A 113 2.65 -15.86 -6.22
N SER A 114 2.64 -14.52 -6.23
CA SER A 114 2.07 -13.74 -5.13
C SER A 114 0.59 -14.03 -4.89
N LEU A 115 -0.23 -14.16 -5.96
CA LEU A 115 -1.65 -14.46 -5.84
C LEU A 115 -1.93 -15.93 -5.48
N VAL A 116 -0.99 -16.84 -5.77
CA VAL A 116 -1.08 -18.25 -5.37
C VAL A 116 -0.69 -18.42 -3.90
N ASP A 117 0.44 -17.83 -3.49
CA ASP A 117 1.03 -18.03 -2.17
C ASP A 117 0.30 -17.23 -1.08
N PHE A 118 -0.33 -16.11 -1.45
CA PHE A 118 -1.04 -15.21 -0.52
C PHE A 118 -2.48 -14.97 -0.99
N PRO A 119 -3.41 -15.91 -0.73
CA PRO A 119 -4.80 -15.81 -1.17
C PRO A 119 -5.57 -14.63 -0.55
N GLU A 120 -5.04 -14.02 0.50
CA GLU A 120 -5.59 -12.83 1.14
C GLU A 120 -5.38 -11.55 0.31
N ILE A 121 -4.63 -11.60 -0.79
CA ILE A 121 -4.47 -10.49 -1.74
C ILE A 121 -5.63 -10.49 -2.75
N ASP A 122 -6.51 -9.48 -2.70
CA ASP A 122 -7.57 -9.33 -3.70
C ASP A 122 -7.02 -8.77 -5.03
N PHE A 123 -6.11 -7.80 -4.94
CA PHE A 123 -5.59 -7.08 -6.10
C PHE A 123 -4.10 -6.78 -6.00
N ILE A 124 -3.39 -6.95 -7.12
CA ILE A 124 -2.03 -6.47 -7.32
C ILE A 124 -2.05 -5.32 -8.32
N VAL A 125 -1.55 -4.15 -7.90
CA VAL A 125 -1.26 -3.02 -8.78
C VAL A 125 0.18 -3.14 -9.28
N ARG A 126 0.34 -3.28 -10.59
CA ARG A 126 1.62 -3.51 -11.28
C ARG A 126 2.17 -2.23 -11.91
N GLY A 127 3.47 -2.02 -11.76
CA GLY A 127 4.17 -0.84 -12.29
C GLY A 127 3.82 0.42 -11.50
N GLU A 128 3.61 1.53 -12.22
CA GLU A 128 3.16 2.80 -11.64
C GLU A 128 1.66 2.74 -11.33
N GLY A 129 1.33 2.93 -10.05
CA GLY A 129 0.03 2.57 -9.49
C GLY A 129 -1.00 3.70 -9.41
N GLU A 130 -0.58 4.95 -9.58
CA GLU A 130 -1.35 6.17 -9.29
C GLU A 130 -2.70 6.19 -10.00
N TYR A 131 -2.71 6.01 -11.32
CA TYR A 131 -3.96 5.96 -12.08
C TYR A 131 -4.70 4.62 -11.92
N THR A 132 -3.95 3.53 -11.76
CA THR A 132 -4.51 2.19 -11.65
C THR A 132 -5.35 2.04 -10.39
N ILE A 133 -4.87 2.54 -9.24
CA ILE A 133 -5.58 2.48 -7.96
C ILE A 133 -6.83 3.35 -7.97
N VAL A 134 -6.77 4.54 -8.56
CA VAL A 134 -7.94 5.43 -8.71
C VAL A 134 -9.02 4.78 -9.59
N GLU A 135 -8.63 4.19 -10.72
CA GLU A 135 -9.57 3.44 -11.58
C GLU A 135 -10.16 2.22 -10.87
N LEU A 136 -9.36 1.52 -10.04
CA LEU A 136 -9.83 0.41 -9.21
C LEU A 136 -10.87 0.86 -8.20
N ILE A 137 -10.59 1.90 -7.41
CA ILE A 137 -11.52 2.45 -6.43
C ILE A 137 -12.82 2.90 -7.10
N LYS A 138 -12.73 3.65 -8.22
CA LYS A 138 -13.89 4.10 -9.02
C LYS A 138 -14.70 2.90 -9.53
N SER A 139 -14.03 1.84 -9.98
CA SER A 139 -14.70 0.64 -10.49
C SER A 139 -15.41 -0.14 -9.39
N LEU A 140 -14.76 -0.33 -8.23
CA LEU A 140 -15.35 -1.00 -7.07
C LEU A 140 -16.61 -0.28 -6.58
N ASN A 141 -16.59 1.06 -6.59
CA ASN A 141 -17.73 1.90 -6.21
C ASN A 141 -18.89 1.90 -7.22
N ASN A 142 -18.64 1.58 -8.50
CA ASN A 142 -19.60 1.74 -9.60
C ASN A 142 -19.94 0.44 -10.35
N GLY A 143 -19.96 -0.71 -9.65
CA GLY A 143 -20.41 -1.99 -10.21
C GLY A 143 -19.30 -2.92 -10.72
N ARG A 144 -18.08 -2.79 -10.20
CA ARG A 144 -16.98 -3.78 -10.24
C ARG A 144 -16.56 -4.25 -11.65
N LYS A 145 -16.43 -3.31 -12.60
CA LYS A 145 -15.88 -3.59 -13.94
C LYS A 145 -14.36 -3.42 -13.95
N ILE A 146 -13.63 -4.43 -13.49
CA ILE A 146 -12.17 -4.35 -13.27
C ILE A 146 -11.33 -4.79 -14.48
N ASN A 147 -11.92 -5.50 -15.45
CA ASN A 147 -11.19 -6.11 -16.59
C ASN A 147 -10.50 -5.10 -17.53
N ASN A 148 -10.93 -3.84 -17.52
CA ASN A 148 -10.39 -2.79 -18.40
C ASN A 148 -9.35 -1.89 -17.71
N ILE A 149 -9.11 -2.09 -16.42
CA ILE A 149 -8.19 -1.27 -15.63
C ILE A 149 -6.77 -1.73 -15.97
N LYS A 150 -5.97 -0.89 -16.62
CA LYS A 150 -4.59 -1.26 -16.99
C LYS A 150 -3.71 -1.39 -15.76
N GLY A 151 -2.80 -2.37 -15.78
CA GLY A 151 -1.79 -2.58 -14.73
C GLY A 151 -2.31 -3.36 -13.52
N LEU A 152 -3.36 -4.16 -13.65
CA LEU A 152 -3.98 -4.91 -12.55
C LEU A 152 -3.73 -6.41 -12.73
N SER A 153 -3.48 -7.11 -11.63
CA SER A 153 -3.63 -8.57 -11.52
C SER A 153 -4.56 -8.92 -10.38
N PHE A 154 -5.37 -9.96 -10.54
CA PHE A 154 -6.31 -10.41 -9.52
C PHE A 154 -6.72 -11.86 -9.78
N GLN A 155 -7.27 -12.50 -8.75
CA GLN A 155 -7.89 -13.81 -8.89
C GLN A 155 -9.41 -13.67 -9.01
N ASN A 156 -10.03 -14.45 -9.89
CA ASN A 156 -11.48 -14.56 -9.99
C ASN A 156 -11.85 -16.02 -10.26
N ASN A 157 -12.68 -16.62 -9.40
CA ASN A 157 -13.09 -18.03 -9.48
C ASN A 157 -11.90 -19.00 -9.65
N GLY A 158 -10.84 -18.80 -8.86
CA GLY A 158 -9.63 -19.65 -8.87
C GLY A 158 -8.73 -19.49 -10.10
N LYS A 159 -9.02 -18.54 -10.99
CA LYS A 159 -8.17 -18.21 -12.13
C LYS A 159 -7.53 -16.85 -11.95
N ILE A 160 -6.24 -16.76 -12.26
CA ILE A 160 -5.50 -15.51 -12.23
C ILE A 160 -5.74 -14.76 -13.54
N PHE A 161 -6.01 -13.47 -13.43
CA PHE A 161 -6.21 -12.56 -14.55
C PHE A 161 -5.22 -11.41 -14.49
N HIS A 162 -4.72 -11.04 -15.67
CA HIS A 162 -3.88 -9.86 -15.86
C HIS A 162 -4.52 -8.97 -16.90
N THR A 163 -4.73 -7.71 -16.55
CA THR A 163 -5.10 -6.70 -17.54
C THR A 163 -3.85 -6.23 -18.30
N PRO A 164 -3.98 -5.51 -19.43
CA PRO A 164 -2.82 -4.97 -20.14
C PRO A 164 -1.98 -4.04 -19.24
N PRO A 165 -0.64 -3.99 -19.43
CA PRO A 165 0.21 -3.10 -18.66
C PRO A 165 -0.16 -1.62 -18.89
N ARG A 166 0.00 -0.79 -17.85
CA ARG A 166 -0.15 0.66 -17.96
C ARG A 166 1.16 1.26 -18.48
N PRO A 167 1.14 2.14 -19.51
CA PRO A 167 2.33 2.90 -19.91
C PRO A 167 2.82 3.79 -18.76
N LEU A 168 4.14 3.95 -18.67
CA LEU A 168 4.76 4.84 -17.69
C LEU A 168 4.29 6.29 -17.87
N ILE A 169 4.19 6.99 -16.74
CA ILE A 169 3.81 8.38 -16.61
C ILE A 169 4.95 9.23 -17.16
N LYS A 170 4.72 9.81 -18.33
CA LYS A 170 5.74 10.63 -19.01
C LYS A 170 5.94 12.01 -18.41
N ASN A 171 4.90 12.59 -17.81
CA ASN A 171 4.93 13.92 -17.23
C ASN A 171 4.70 13.81 -15.72
N LEU A 172 5.80 13.90 -14.96
CA LEU A 172 5.80 13.81 -13.51
C LEU A 172 5.26 15.07 -12.83
N ASP A 173 5.23 16.22 -13.50
CA ASP A 173 4.65 17.47 -12.97
C ASP A 173 3.13 17.36 -12.74
N LYS A 174 2.49 16.30 -13.26
CA LYS A 174 1.08 15.98 -13.00
C LYS A 174 0.87 15.30 -11.65
N LEU A 175 1.91 14.69 -11.08
CA LEU A 175 1.84 14.02 -9.80
C LEU A 175 1.85 15.07 -8.67
N PRO A 176 1.03 14.89 -7.63
CA PRO A 176 1.06 15.77 -6.47
C PRO A 176 2.35 15.56 -5.67
N TYR A 177 2.67 16.54 -4.83
CA TYR A 177 3.65 16.31 -3.77
C TYR A 177 3.18 15.20 -2.82
N PRO A 178 4.10 14.45 -2.19
CA PRO A 178 3.73 13.44 -1.21
C PRO A 178 2.86 14.05 -0.09
N ALA A 179 1.86 13.30 0.37
CA ALA A 179 0.91 13.71 1.41
C ALA A 179 1.56 13.74 2.82
N TYR A 180 2.55 14.61 3.03
CA TYR A 180 3.25 14.74 4.30
C TYR A 180 2.34 15.18 5.45
N HIS A 181 1.21 15.83 5.16
CA HIS A 181 0.20 16.19 6.16
C HIS A 181 -0.44 14.97 6.83
N LEU A 182 -0.43 13.80 6.19
CA LEU A 182 -0.94 12.55 6.77
C LEU A 182 0.01 11.92 7.81
N ILE A 183 1.25 12.43 7.92
CA ILE A 183 2.31 11.87 8.77
C ILE A 183 2.99 12.94 9.64
N GLU A 184 2.38 14.13 9.75
CA GLU A 184 2.98 15.30 10.39
C GLU A 184 3.33 15.03 11.86
N ASP A 185 2.49 14.26 12.56
CA ASP A 185 2.63 13.94 13.99
C ASP A 185 3.91 13.15 14.31
N TYR A 186 4.38 12.34 13.36
CA TYR A 186 5.54 11.46 13.55
C TYR A 186 6.65 11.67 12.51
N ILE A 187 6.60 12.75 11.72
CA ILE A 187 7.62 13.05 10.70
C ILE A 187 9.03 13.18 11.29
N LYS A 188 9.12 13.63 12.54
CA LYS A 188 10.38 13.75 13.32
C LYS A 188 11.01 12.40 13.68
N HIS A 189 10.28 11.29 13.56
CA HIS A 189 10.81 9.97 13.85
C HIS A 189 11.63 9.41 12.68
N TYR A 190 11.52 9.99 11.48
CA TYR A 190 12.30 9.57 10.32
C TYR A 190 13.78 9.97 10.44
N HIS A 191 14.66 9.02 10.17
CA HIS A 191 16.10 9.22 10.31
C HIS A 191 16.90 8.22 9.48
N PHE A 192 18.15 8.57 9.18
CA PHE A 192 19.11 7.74 8.44
C PHE A 192 20.42 7.64 9.23
N SER A 193 20.38 7.06 10.42
CA SER A 193 21.48 7.13 11.38
C SER A 193 22.80 6.55 10.88
N MET A 194 22.77 5.55 9.99
CA MET A 194 23.98 5.01 9.37
C MET A 194 24.67 6.02 8.43
N MET A 195 23.89 6.80 7.66
CA MET A 195 24.43 7.73 6.65
C MET A 195 24.69 9.13 7.22
N ALA A 196 23.80 9.62 8.08
CA ALA A 196 23.87 10.96 8.66
C ALA A 196 24.57 11.01 10.03
N GLY A 197 24.83 9.84 10.64
CA GLY A 197 25.45 9.72 11.96
C GLY A 197 24.43 9.79 13.11
N ARG A 198 24.71 9.10 14.22
CA ARG A 198 23.77 8.91 15.34
C ARG A 198 23.30 10.18 16.05
N LYS A 199 23.96 11.32 15.81
CA LYS A 199 23.60 12.63 16.40
C LYS A 199 22.57 13.42 15.58
N THR A 200 22.07 12.87 14.48
CA THR A 200 21.13 13.52 13.54
C THR A 200 19.68 13.05 13.71
N ARG A 201 19.38 12.39 14.83
CA ARG A 201 18.06 11.96 15.22
C ARG A 201 17.42 12.99 16.16
#